data_AF-A0A1M5KPR9-F1
#
_entry.id   AF-A0A1M5KPR9-F1
#
_cell.length_a   1.000
_cell.length_b   1.000
_cell.length_c   1.000
_cell.angle_alpha   90.00
_cell.angle_beta   90.00
_cell.angle_gamma   90.00
#
_symmetry.space_group_name_H-M   'P 1'
#
loop_
_entity.id
_entity.type
_entity.pdbx_description
1 polymer ?
#
loop_
_entity_poly.entity_id
_entity_poly.type
_entity_poly.pdbx_seq_one_letter_code
_entity_poly.pdbx_strand_id
1 'polypeptide(L)'
;MKKINEINKTMNLLITVSLIYAVIEMRLEFLAPIATIIIPYKFMKYKDNESIRNDKLINNLFIFNLIVFLSVIFITKNVNHLVISIIANISIAFIYYKISYFVGVNKKVMYEDPKLLYNELMKRVIILEKVYLNTEEEIRNAKTEKAKEDLMVRLNLIGAKIEEIRLHIKILDKQIKEDNLDNNK
;
A
#
# COMPACT_ATOMS: atom_id res chain seq x y z
N MET A 1 4.19 11.15 -8.64
CA MET A 1 2.70 11.15 -8.70
C MET A 1 2.03 10.20 -7.69
N LYS A 2 2.37 8.90 -7.60
CA LYS A 2 1.71 7.95 -6.65
C LYS A 2 1.80 8.36 -5.17
N LYS A 3 2.94 8.89 -4.68
CA LYS A 3 3.08 9.35 -3.28
C LYS A 3 2.13 10.49 -2.89
N ILE A 4 1.96 11.45 -3.79
CA ILE A 4 1.00 12.57 -3.62
C ILE A 4 -0.43 12.02 -3.54
N ASN A 5 -0.73 10.93 -4.27
CA ASN A 5 -2.01 10.27 -4.20
C ASN A 5 -2.28 9.63 -2.82
N GLU A 6 -1.28 9.01 -2.20
CA GLU A 6 -1.44 8.41 -0.86
C GLU A 6 -1.66 9.47 0.22
N ILE A 7 -0.93 10.59 0.18
CA ILE A 7 -1.17 11.74 1.06
C ILE A 7 -2.61 12.25 0.91
N ASN A 8 -3.09 12.42 -0.32
CA ASN A 8 -4.45 12.89 -0.57
C ASN A 8 -5.50 11.91 -0.03
N LYS A 9 -5.29 10.60 -0.18
CA LYS A 9 -6.18 9.58 0.41
C LYS A 9 -6.22 9.66 1.93
N THR A 10 -5.05 9.78 2.57
CA THR A 10 -4.97 9.98 4.04
C THR A 10 -5.73 11.23 4.46
N MET A 11 -5.60 12.34 3.73
CA MET A 11 -6.33 13.57 4.04
C MET A 11 -7.83 13.39 3.91
N ASN A 12 -8.29 12.77 2.82
CA ASN A 12 -9.71 12.53 2.64
C ASN A 12 -10.28 11.63 3.73
N LEU A 13 -9.54 10.60 4.16
CA LEU A 13 -9.93 9.75 5.29
C LEU A 13 -10.06 10.59 6.57
N LEU A 14 -9.06 11.41 6.88
CA LEU A 14 -9.08 12.26 8.07
C LEU A 14 -10.23 13.28 8.04
N ILE A 15 -10.50 13.92 6.90
CA ILE A 15 -11.66 14.82 6.71
C ILE A 15 -12.96 14.06 6.96
N THR A 16 -13.13 12.91 6.30
CA THR A 16 -14.38 12.16 6.34
C THR A 16 -14.70 11.71 7.75
N VAL A 17 -13.71 11.12 8.45
CA VAL A 17 -13.89 10.66 9.82
C VAL A 17 -14.14 11.84 10.76
N SER A 18 -13.38 12.93 10.66
CA SER A 18 -13.61 14.13 11.48
C SER A 18 -14.99 14.75 11.27
N LEU A 19 -15.47 14.84 10.03
CA LEU A 19 -16.81 15.36 9.74
C LEU A 19 -17.90 14.43 10.26
N ILE A 20 -17.78 13.12 10.06
CA ILE A 20 -18.76 12.14 10.56
C ILE A 20 -18.87 12.24 12.09
N TYR A 21 -17.74 12.24 12.80
CA TYR A 21 -17.75 12.38 14.26
C TYR A 21 -18.33 13.73 14.70
N ALA A 22 -17.97 14.83 14.03
CA ALA A 22 -18.51 16.15 14.36
C ALA A 22 -20.04 16.22 14.20
N VAL A 23 -20.59 15.57 13.17
CA VAL A 23 -22.04 15.53 12.91
C VAL A 23 -22.75 14.62 13.92
N ILE A 24 -22.24 13.41 14.17
CA ILE A 24 -22.86 12.43 15.08
C ILE A 24 -22.90 12.97 16.51
N GLU A 25 -21.78 13.54 16.98
CA GLU A 25 -21.65 14.03 18.35
C GLU A 25 -22.11 15.49 18.50
N MET A 26 -22.47 16.15 17.39
CA MET A 26 -22.81 17.59 17.33
C MET A 26 -21.75 18.49 17.99
N ARG A 27 -20.47 18.13 17.83
CA ARG A 27 -19.32 18.76 18.49
C ARG A 27 -18.27 19.16 17.47
N LEU A 28 -18.00 20.47 17.37
CA LEU A 28 -17.06 21.02 16.39
C LEU A 28 -15.61 20.68 16.69
N GLU A 29 -15.29 20.32 17.93
CA GLU A 29 -13.94 19.94 18.37
C GLU A 29 -13.40 18.72 17.61
N PHE A 30 -14.28 17.86 17.07
CA PHE A 30 -13.88 16.74 16.21
C PHE A 30 -13.29 17.17 14.86
N LEU A 31 -13.46 18.43 14.47
CA LEU A 31 -12.82 19.04 13.31
C LEU A 31 -11.38 19.48 13.58
N ALA A 32 -10.89 19.39 14.82
CA ALA A 32 -9.52 19.76 15.18
C ALA A 32 -8.46 19.16 14.25
N PRO A 33 -8.49 17.86 13.86
CA PRO A 33 -7.50 17.30 12.94
C PRO A 33 -7.50 17.97 11.56
N ILE A 34 -8.64 18.47 11.08
CA ILE A 34 -8.71 19.24 9.83
C ILE A 34 -7.98 20.57 10.00
N ALA A 35 -8.29 21.28 11.09
CA ALA A 35 -7.70 22.58 11.38
C ALA A 35 -6.19 22.52 11.64
N THR A 36 -5.70 21.45 12.28
CA THR A 36 -4.33 21.37 12.78
C THR A 36 -3.39 20.51 11.93
N ILE A 37 -3.91 19.72 10.99
CA ILE A 37 -3.10 18.89 10.08
C ILE A 37 -3.39 19.27 8.62
N ILE A 38 -4.65 19.25 8.21
CA ILE A 38 -5.01 19.33 6.79
C ILE A 38 -4.82 20.74 6.24
N ILE A 39 -5.30 21.75 6.96
CA ILE A 39 -5.13 23.14 6.57
C ILE A 39 -3.63 23.50 6.52
N PRO A 40 -2.83 23.30 7.58
CA PRO A 40 -1.39 23.58 7.55
C PRO A 40 -0.67 22.85 6.42
N TYR A 41 -0.96 21.57 6.18
CA TYR A 41 -0.35 20.86 5.07
C TYR A 41 -0.66 21.49 3.71
N LYS A 42 -1.92 21.86 3.45
CA LYS A 42 -2.32 22.45 2.17
C LYS A 42 -1.60 23.78 1.90
N PHE A 43 -1.32 24.55 2.95
CA PHE A 43 -0.57 25.81 2.85
C PHE A 43 0.94 25.60 2.72
N MET A 44 1.50 24.62 3.42
CA MET A 44 2.95 24.42 3.49
C MET A 44 3.50 23.41 2.47
N LYS A 45 2.64 22.71 1.71
CA LYS A 45 3.11 21.75 0.70
C LYS A 45 3.96 22.44 -0.35
N TYR A 46 5.10 21.83 -0.68
CA TYR A 46 6.00 22.28 -1.74
C TYR A 46 5.38 22.00 -3.11
N LYS A 47 5.41 23.00 -4.01
CA LYS A 47 4.78 22.95 -5.34
C LYS A 47 5.52 22.05 -6.34
N ASP A 48 6.84 21.89 -6.20
CA ASP A 48 7.71 21.28 -7.21
C ASP A 48 7.95 19.76 -7.01
N ASN A 49 6.90 19.00 -6.66
CA ASN A 49 7.00 17.54 -6.54
C ASN A 49 8.12 17.03 -5.60
N GLU A 50 8.58 17.83 -4.63
CA GLU A 50 9.52 17.42 -3.59
C GLU A 50 8.85 16.44 -2.60
N SER A 51 8.56 15.22 -3.08
CA SER A 51 7.75 14.25 -2.36
C SER A 51 8.36 13.94 -1.01
N ILE A 52 9.68 13.86 -0.92
CA ILE A 52 10.39 13.59 0.33
C ILE A 52 10.13 14.69 1.38
N ARG A 53 10.12 15.97 0.97
CA ARG A 53 9.88 17.09 1.88
C ARG A 53 8.42 17.20 2.27
N ASN A 54 7.50 16.95 1.33
CA ASN A 54 6.07 16.83 1.60
C ASN A 54 5.74 15.65 2.54
N ASP A 55 6.40 14.50 2.36
CA ASP A 55 6.28 13.32 3.23
C ASP A 55 6.76 13.63 4.66
N LYS A 56 7.89 14.35 4.79
CA LYS A 56 8.42 14.80 6.09
C LYS A 56 7.48 15.80 6.76
N LEU A 57 6.89 16.70 5.99
CA LEU A 57 5.97 17.72 6.49
C LEU A 57 4.70 17.11 7.09
N ILE A 58 4.04 16.21 6.35
CA ILE A 58 2.83 15.55 6.86
C ILE A 58 3.15 14.68 8.08
N ASN A 59 4.28 13.96 8.07
CA ASN A 59 4.72 13.16 9.21
C ASN A 59 4.92 14.01 10.47
N ASN A 60 5.55 15.18 10.32
CA ASN A 60 5.77 16.11 11.42
C ASN A 60 4.44 16.67 11.94
N LEU A 61 3.48 17.00 11.08
CA LEU A 61 2.16 17.49 11.50
C LEU A 61 1.39 16.46 12.32
N PHE A 62 1.41 15.19 11.91
CA PHE A 62 0.78 14.10 12.69
C PHE A 62 1.45 13.92 14.05
N ILE A 63 2.78 13.82 14.10
CA ILE A 63 3.53 13.62 15.34
C ILE A 63 3.35 14.81 16.28
N PHE A 64 3.46 16.03 15.77
CA PHE A 64 3.26 17.25 16.56
C PHE A 64 1.88 17.28 17.19
N ASN A 65 0.83 16.98 16.42
CA ASN A 65 -0.53 16.94 16.95
C ASN A 65 -0.70 15.87 18.03
N LEU A 66 -0.19 14.66 17.81
CA LEU A 66 -0.25 13.60 18.84
C LEU A 66 0.45 14.02 20.13
N ILE A 67 1.65 14.61 20.03
CA ILE A 67 2.38 15.11 21.20
C ILE A 67 1.57 16.20 21.90
N VAL A 68 1.04 17.19 21.18
CA VAL A 68 0.26 18.28 21.77
C VAL A 68 -0.97 17.73 22.51
N PHE A 69 -1.77 16.86 21.89
CA PHE A 69 -2.95 16.30 22.54
C PHE A 69 -2.60 15.42 23.76
N LEU A 70 -1.53 14.64 23.70
CA LEU A 70 -1.04 13.86 24.84
C LEU A 70 -0.53 14.77 25.97
N SER A 71 0.19 15.85 25.65
CA SER A 71 0.63 16.85 26.62
C SER A 71 -0.55 17.56 27.29
N VAL A 72 -1.60 17.88 26.53
CA VAL A 72 -2.84 18.47 27.09
C VAL A 72 -3.48 17.51 28.09
N ILE A 73 -3.58 16.21 27.77
CA ILE A 73 -4.06 15.21 28.74
C ILE A 73 -3.19 15.21 30.00
N PHE A 74 -1.87 15.19 29.83
CA PHE A 74 -0.93 15.11 30.95
C PHE A 74 -1.03 16.32 31.89
N ILE A 75 -1.10 17.53 31.33
CA ILE A 75 -1.17 18.79 32.09
C ILE A 75 -2.53 18.93 32.78
N THR A 76 -3.61 18.70 32.04
CA THR A 76 -4.97 18.91 32.56
C THR A 76 -5.44 17.79 33.47
N LYS A 77 -4.77 16.62 33.41
CA LYS A 77 -5.19 15.35 34.04
C LYS A 77 -6.64 14.95 33.72
N ASN A 78 -7.23 15.56 32.69
CA ASN A 78 -8.61 15.36 32.28
C ASN A 78 -8.64 14.50 31.03
N VAL A 79 -8.83 13.21 31.26
CA VAL A 79 -9.06 12.23 30.20
C VAL A 79 -10.56 12.24 29.88
N ASN A 80 -10.95 13.03 28.88
CA ASN A 80 -12.31 13.00 28.34
C ASN A 80 -12.34 12.13 27.07
N HIS A 81 -13.45 11.42 26.89
CA HIS A 81 -13.78 10.66 25.68
C HIS A 81 -13.49 11.47 24.40
N LEU A 82 -13.83 12.77 24.38
CA LEU A 82 -13.54 13.67 23.26
C LEU A 82 -12.06 13.69 22.89
N VAL A 83 -11.16 13.88 23.86
CA VAL A 83 -9.72 14.00 23.60
C VAL A 83 -9.15 12.65 23.15
N ILE A 84 -9.62 11.55 23.76
CA ILE A 84 -9.25 10.20 23.33
C ILE A 84 -9.68 9.96 21.89
N SER A 85 -10.91 10.28 21.52
CA SER A 85 -11.42 10.08 20.17
C SER A 85 -10.67 10.92 19.13
N ILE A 86 -10.27 12.16 19.46
CA ILE A 86 -9.42 12.98 18.58
C ILE A 86 -8.05 12.33 18.40
N ILE A 87 -7.40 11.89 19.48
CA ILE A 87 -6.10 11.19 19.41
C ILE A 87 -6.23 9.90 18.60
N ALA A 88 -7.28 9.12 18.81
CA ALA A 88 -7.53 7.88 18.09
C ALA A 88 -7.70 8.14 16.59
N ASN A 89 -8.48 9.16 16.20
CA ASN A 89 -8.68 9.54 14.81
C ASN A 89 -7.34 9.94 14.14
N ILE A 90 -6.56 10.80 14.81
CA ILE A 90 -5.23 11.21 14.31
C ILE A 90 -4.30 10.00 14.19
N SER A 91 -4.30 9.09 15.17
CA SER A 91 -3.47 7.90 15.20
C SER A 91 -3.83 6.92 14.09
N ILE A 92 -5.13 6.64 13.88
CA ILE A 92 -5.61 5.75 12.83
C ILE A 92 -5.23 6.29 11.45
N ALA A 93 -5.47 7.59 11.21
CA ALA A 93 -5.08 8.23 9.96
C ALA A 93 -3.55 8.19 9.74
N PHE A 94 -2.76 8.36 10.80
CA PHE A 94 -1.31 8.28 10.72
C PHE A 94 -0.80 6.86 10.41
N ILE A 95 -1.37 5.84 11.05
CA ILE A 95 -1.06 4.44 10.76
C ILE A 95 -1.43 4.11 9.32
N TYR A 96 -2.62 4.50 8.88
CA TYR A 96 -3.08 4.32 7.50
C TYR A 96 -2.11 4.95 6.51
N TYR A 97 -1.64 6.18 6.78
CA TYR A 97 -0.62 6.85 5.97
C TYR A 97 0.69 6.06 5.91
N LYS A 98 1.21 5.60 7.05
CA LYS A 98 2.47 4.85 7.10
C LYS A 98 2.39 3.53 6.33
N ILE A 99 1.30 2.79 6.49
CA ILE A 99 1.08 1.53 5.76
C ILE A 99 0.97 1.80 4.26
N SER A 100 0.15 2.78 3.86
CA SER A 100 -0.05 3.13 2.45
C SER A 100 1.24 3.63 1.80
N TYR A 101 2.04 4.39 2.55
CA TYR A 101 3.36 4.84 2.12
C TYR A 101 4.33 3.66 1.91
N PHE A 102 4.42 2.74 2.88
CA PHE A 102 5.30 1.58 2.79
C PHE A 102 4.93 0.65 1.63
N VAL A 103 3.64 0.36 1.47
CA VAL A 103 3.14 -0.43 0.33
C VAL A 103 3.40 0.29 -1.00
N GLY A 104 3.26 1.62 -1.03
CA GLY A 104 3.57 2.45 -2.20
C GLY A 104 5.05 2.40 -2.59
N VAL A 105 5.97 2.40 -1.61
CA VAL A 105 7.42 2.31 -1.82
C VAL A 105 7.82 0.92 -2.35
N ASN A 106 7.29 -0.16 -1.79
CA ASN A 106 7.60 -1.52 -2.26
C ASN A 106 7.10 -1.77 -3.68
N LYS A 107 5.92 -1.24 -4.03
CA LYS A 107 5.46 -1.23 -5.43
C LYS A 107 6.37 -0.38 -6.30
N LYS A 108 6.89 0.75 -5.82
CA LYS A 108 7.79 1.58 -6.61
C LYS A 108 9.11 0.86 -6.94
N VAL A 109 9.73 0.20 -5.96
CA VAL A 109 10.96 -0.60 -6.16
C VAL A 109 10.74 -1.76 -7.13
N MET A 110 9.60 -2.47 -7.03
CA MET A 110 9.28 -3.55 -7.97
C MET A 110 8.99 -3.07 -9.41
N TYR A 111 8.46 -1.86 -9.60
CA TYR A 111 8.14 -1.36 -10.94
C TYR A 111 9.25 -0.48 -11.54
N GLU A 112 10.17 0.08 -10.74
CA GLU A 112 11.32 0.86 -11.22
C GLU A 112 12.56 0.01 -11.51
N ASP A 113 12.67 -1.19 -10.95
CA ASP A 113 13.70 -2.17 -11.34
C ASP A 113 13.05 -3.33 -12.12
N PRO A 114 12.88 -3.20 -13.45
CA PRO A 114 12.30 -4.25 -14.27
C PRO A 114 13.12 -5.56 -14.21
N LYS A 115 14.43 -5.50 -13.89
CA LYS A 115 15.26 -6.70 -13.69
C LYS A 115 14.91 -7.42 -12.39
N LEU A 116 14.63 -6.70 -11.30
CA LEU A 116 14.19 -7.28 -10.04
C LEU A 116 12.83 -7.99 -10.20
N LEU A 117 11.87 -7.34 -10.86
CA LEU A 117 10.56 -7.93 -11.14
C LEU A 117 10.67 -9.15 -12.07
N TYR A 118 11.50 -9.06 -13.11
CA TYR A 118 11.82 -10.19 -13.98
C TYR A 118 12.33 -11.40 -13.18
N ASN A 119 13.30 -11.18 -12.29
CA ASN A 119 13.89 -12.24 -11.46
C ASN A 119 12.86 -12.87 -10.50
N GLU A 120 11.97 -12.08 -9.92
CA GLU A 120 10.90 -12.61 -9.05
C GLU A 120 9.87 -13.43 -9.82
N LEU A 121 9.43 -12.95 -11.00
CA LEU A 121 8.50 -13.67 -11.84
C LEU A 121 9.12 -14.99 -12.34
N MET A 122 10.41 -14.98 -12.69
CA MET A 122 11.13 -16.20 -13.06
C MET A 122 11.17 -17.23 -11.93
N LYS A 123 11.46 -16.79 -10.69
CA LYS A 123 11.39 -17.66 -9.51
C LYS A 123 10.00 -18.26 -9.31
N ARG A 124 8.94 -17.47 -9.51
CA ARG A 124 7.55 -17.96 -9.42
C ARG A 124 7.23 -19.00 -10.49
N VAL A 125 7.69 -18.81 -11.72
CA VAL A 125 7.54 -19.80 -12.80
C VAL A 125 8.21 -21.12 -12.42
N ILE A 126 9.46 -21.08 -11.95
CA ILE A 126 10.21 -22.29 -11.54
C ILE A 126 9.45 -23.06 -10.43
N ILE A 127 8.91 -22.34 -9.44
CA ILE A 127 8.12 -22.95 -8.38
C ILE A 127 6.83 -23.58 -8.94
N LEU A 128 6.11 -22.86 -9.81
CA LEU A 128 4.88 -23.37 -10.41
C LEU A 128 5.12 -24.56 -11.33
N GLU A 129 6.22 -24.58 -12.08
CA GLU A 129 6.63 -25.73 -12.89
C GLU A 129 6.91 -26.96 -12.03
N LYS A 130 7.56 -26.78 -10.88
CA LYS A 130 7.75 -27.88 -9.92
C LYS A 130 6.41 -28.41 -9.38
N VAL A 131 5.47 -27.52 -9.06
CA VAL A 131 4.13 -27.91 -8.60
C VAL A 131 3.34 -28.59 -9.73
N TYR A 132 3.48 -28.12 -10.97
CA TYR A 132 2.87 -28.73 -12.15
C TYR A 132 3.34 -30.17 -12.33
N LEU A 133 4.66 -30.40 -12.31
CA LEU A 133 5.26 -31.73 -12.45
C LEU A 133 4.82 -32.67 -11.31
N ASN A 134 4.82 -32.18 -10.07
CA ASN A 134 4.33 -32.95 -8.93
C ASN A 134 2.85 -33.33 -9.09
N THR A 135 2.02 -32.40 -9.57
CA THR A 135 0.59 -32.65 -9.82
C THR A 135 0.39 -33.68 -10.93
N GLU A 136 1.24 -33.67 -11.97
CA GLU A 136 1.25 -34.67 -13.04
C GLU A 136 1.63 -36.07 -12.53
N GLU A 137 2.59 -36.17 -11.59
CA GLU A 137 2.91 -37.42 -10.89
C GLU A 137 1.77 -37.89 -9.98
N GLU A 138 1.10 -36.99 -9.26
CA GLU A 138 -0.08 -37.30 -8.44
C GLU A 138 -1.24 -37.85 -9.30
N ILE A 139 -1.47 -37.30 -10.49
CA ILE A 139 -2.47 -37.83 -11.45
C ILE A 139 -2.11 -39.27 -11.87
N ARG A 140 -0.85 -39.52 -12.20
CA ARG A 140 -0.37 -40.86 -12.59
C ARG A 140 -0.55 -41.90 -11.48
N ASN A 141 -0.46 -41.48 -10.23
CA ASN A 141 -0.58 -42.35 -9.05
C ASN A 141 -2.01 -42.38 -8.44
N ALA A 142 -2.94 -41.59 -8.97
CA ALA A 142 -4.30 -41.49 -8.43
C ALA A 142 -5.09 -42.79 -8.67
N LYS A 143 -5.69 -43.29 -7.59
CA LYS A 143 -6.43 -44.57 -7.58
C LYS A 143 -7.88 -44.47 -8.05
N THR A 144 -8.44 -43.26 -8.13
CA THR A 144 -9.84 -43.04 -8.47
C THR A 144 -9.98 -41.99 -9.56
N GLU A 145 -10.98 -42.16 -10.42
CA GLU A 145 -11.19 -41.27 -11.57
C GLU A 145 -11.64 -39.87 -11.17
N LYS A 146 -12.41 -39.77 -10.08
CA LYS A 146 -12.74 -38.48 -9.46
C LYS A 146 -11.50 -37.72 -8.99
N ALA A 147 -10.52 -38.40 -8.38
CA ALA A 147 -9.28 -37.76 -7.94
C ALA A 147 -8.42 -37.32 -9.13
N LYS A 148 -8.41 -38.09 -10.23
CA LYS A 148 -7.73 -37.69 -11.47
C LYS A 148 -8.36 -36.44 -12.07
N GLU A 149 -9.69 -36.36 -12.14
CA GLU A 149 -10.41 -35.19 -12.67
C GLU A 149 -10.11 -33.93 -11.85
N ASP A 150 -10.19 -34.00 -10.52
CA ASP A 150 -9.88 -32.86 -9.65
C ASP A 150 -8.41 -32.39 -9.80
N LEU A 151 -7.47 -33.33 -9.90
CA LEU A 151 -6.06 -33.02 -10.13
C LEU A 151 -5.79 -32.48 -11.54
N MET A 152 -6.51 -32.94 -12.57
CA MET A 152 -6.43 -32.39 -13.93
C MET A 152 -6.93 -30.95 -13.99
N VAL A 153 -8.03 -30.62 -13.30
CA VAL A 153 -8.52 -29.24 -13.19
C VAL A 153 -7.45 -28.35 -12.53
N ARG A 154 -6.83 -28.83 -11.45
CA ARG A 154 -5.74 -28.11 -10.78
C ARG A 154 -4.51 -27.94 -11.67
N LEU A 155 -4.13 -28.99 -12.41
CA LEU A 155 -3.02 -28.97 -13.36
C LEU A 155 -3.24 -27.91 -14.45
N ASN A 156 -4.44 -27.86 -15.03
CA ASN A 156 -4.81 -26.87 -16.05
C ASN A 156 -4.75 -25.44 -15.51
N LEU A 157 -5.21 -25.21 -14.27
CA LEU A 157 -5.12 -23.89 -13.63
C LEU A 157 -3.67 -23.46 -13.39
N ILE A 158 -2.80 -24.39 -12.96
CA ILE A 158 -1.37 -24.12 -12.80
C ILE A 158 -0.73 -23.80 -14.15
N GLY A 159 -1.03 -24.59 -15.19
CA GLY A 159 -0.52 -24.37 -16.55
C GLY A 159 -0.93 -23.01 -17.12
N ALA A 160 -2.20 -22.64 -17.02
CA ALA A 160 -2.69 -21.33 -17.46
C ALA A 160 -1.98 -20.17 -16.73
N LYS A 161 -1.70 -20.34 -15.44
CA LYS A 161 -1.00 -19.32 -14.63
C LYS A 161 0.49 -19.22 -14.97
N ILE A 162 1.14 -20.32 -15.32
CA ILE A 162 2.51 -20.32 -15.83
C ILE A 162 2.59 -19.52 -17.14
N GLU A 163 1.68 -19.76 -18.07
CA GLU A 163 1.63 -19.05 -19.37
C GLU A 163 1.35 -17.56 -19.20
N GLU A 164 0.42 -17.18 -18.32
CA GLU A 164 0.16 -15.78 -17.98
C GLU A 164 1.43 -15.08 -17.47
N ILE A 165 2.16 -15.70 -16.54
CA ILE A 165 3.38 -15.12 -15.97
C ILE A 165 4.50 -15.04 -17.03
N ARG A 166 4.63 -16.05 -17.91
CA ARG A 166 5.59 -16.03 -19.02
C ARG A 166 5.33 -14.90 -20.01
N LEU A 167 4.07 -14.56 -20.28
CA LEU A 167 3.72 -13.40 -21.10
C LEU A 167 4.20 -12.10 -20.44
N HIS A 168 3.99 -11.94 -19.13
CA HIS A 168 4.51 -10.77 -18.40
C HIS A 168 6.04 -10.71 -18.39
N ILE A 169 6.74 -11.84 -18.24
CA ILE A 169 8.20 -11.91 -18.34
C ILE A 169 8.68 -11.46 -19.72
N LYS A 170 8.01 -11.90 -20.80
CA LYS A 170 8.35 -11.53 -22.18
C LYS A 170 8.16 -10.04 -22.45
N ILE A 171 7.16 -9.42 -21.85
CA ILE A 171 6.94 -7.97 -21.93
C ILE A 171 8.06 -7.23 -21.20
N LEU A 172 8.43 -7.67 -20.00
CA LEU A 172 9.52 -7.06 -19.22
C LEU A 172 10.89 -7.22 -19.88
N ASP A 173 11.19 -8.38 -20.47
CA ASP A 173 12.43 -8.61 -21.22
C ASP A 173 12.57 -7.66 -22.41
N LYS A 174 11.47 -7.37 -23.12
CA LYS A 174 11.46 -6.35 -24.18
C LYS A 174 11.74 -4.95 -23.63
N GLN A 175 11.08 -4.55 -22.55
CA GLN A 175 11.29 -3.24 -21.92
C GLN A 175 12.73 -3.05 -21.44
N ILE A 176 13.32 -4.07 -20.79
CA ILE A 176 14.73 -4.03 -20.36
C ILE A 176 15.68 -3.88 -21.55
N LYS A 177 15.40 -4.56 -22.67
CA LYS A 177 16.24 -4.47 -23.88
C LYS A 177 16.16 -3.09 -24.55
N GLU A 178 14.96 -2.52 -24.63
CA GLU A 178 14.72 -1.18 -25.18
C GLU A 178 15.41 -0.10 -24.32
N ASP A 179 15.29 -0.16 -22.99
CA ASP A 179 15.96 0.77 -22.07
C ASP A 179 17.50 0.71 -22.16
N ASN A 180 18.08 -0.47 -22.44
CA ASN A 180 19.53 -0.61 -22.63
C ASN A 180 20.02 -0.08 -23.99
N LEU A 181 19.15 0.01 -25.00
CA LEU A 181 19.49 0.56 -26.33
C LEU A 181 19.46 2.08 -26.33
N ASP A 182 18.51 2.70 -25.62
CA ASP A 182 18.43 4.15 -25.51
C ASP A 182 19.52 4.74 -24.59
N ASN A 183 20.02 3.99 -23.60
CA ASN A 183 21.15 4.40 -22.75
C ASN A 183 22.54 4.26 -23.42
N ASN A 184 22.62 3.71 -24.64
CA ASN A 184 23.86 3.56 -25.42
C ASN A 184 23.93 4.51 -26.64
N LYS A 185 23.05 5.51 -26.72
CA LYS A 185 23.09 6.61 -27.69
C LYS A 185 23.48 7.91 -27.00
#